data_AF-A0A7J6UKZ4-F1
#
_entry.id   AF-A0A7J6UKZ4-F1
#
_cell.length_a   1.000
_cell.length_b   1.000
_cell.length_c   1.000
_cell.angle_alpha   90.00
_cell.angle_beta   90.00
_cell.angle_gamma   90.00
#
_symmetry.space_group_name_H-M   'P 1'
#
loop_
_entity.id
_entity.type
_entity.pdbx_description
1 polymer ?
#
loop_
_entity_poly.entity_id
_entity_poly.type
_entity_poly.pdbx_seq_one_letter_code
_entity_poly.pdbx_strand_id
1 'polypeptide(L)'
;MGRIAGANMAGKFRPYTTVPYFWTMIFGKSLRYVGSTGGKDGSNFFDNVIIEGDFKESRFVAYYCRGDHILAVATVGSDPVAVACGELMKRGMMPRTSELMLGT
;
A
#
# COMPACT_ATOMS: atom_id res chain seq x y z
N MET A 1 4.31 -1.20 -15.89
CA MET A 1 3.60 -1.79 -17.04
C MET A 1 4.39 -1.73 -18.34
N GLY A 2 4.59 -0.54 -18.93
CA GLY A 2 5.20 -0.42 -20.26
C GLY A 2 6.57 -1.09 -20.43
N ARG A 3 7.46 -0.97 -19.45
CA ARG A 3 8.78 -1.64 -19.48
C ARG A 3 8.68 -3.17 -19.55
N ILE A 4 7.72 -3.77 -18.83
CA ILE A 4 7.51 -5.22 -18.84
C ILE A 4 6.85 -5.65 -20.15
N ALA A 5 5.86 -4.89 -20.63
CA ALA A 5 5.24 -5.13 -21.93
C ALA A 5 6.27 -5.12 -23.06
N GLY A 6 7.12 -4.09 -23.15
CA GLY A 6 8.19 -4.01 -24.14
C GLY A 6 9.19 -5.16 -24.04
N ALA A 7 9.59 -5.55 -22.83
CA ALA A 7 10.45 -6.71 -22.63
C ALA A 7 9.79 -8.01 -23.12
N ASN A 8 8.49 -8.16 -22.93
CA ASN A 8 7.73 -9.34 -23.35
C ASN A 8 7.52 -9.38 -24.86
N MET A 9 7.25 -8.24 -25.50
CA MET A 9 7.24 -8.12 -26.96
C MET A 9 8.60 -8.48 -27.58
N ALA A 10 9.70 -8.20 -26.87
CA ALA A 10 11.05 -8.62 -27.24
C ALA A 10 11.41 -10.06 -26.82
N GLY A 11 10.43 -10.89 -26.44
CA GLY A 11 10.62 -12.31 -26.13
C GLY A 11 11.19 -12.61 -24.73
N LYS A 12 11.24 -11.64 -23.80
CA LYS A 12 11.82 -11.85 -22.45
C LYS A 12 10.84 -12.43 -21.41
N PHE A 13 9.57 -12.66 -21.76
CA PHE A 13 8.51 -13.30 -20.94
C PHE A 13 8.58 -13.07 -19.42
N ARG A 14 8.67 -11.80 -18.99
CA ARG A 14 8.74 -11.40 -17.59
C ARG A 14 7.33 -11.24 -16.97
N PRO A 15 7.09 -11.77 -15.76
CA PRO A 15 5.84 -11.56 -15.05
C PRO A 15 5.71 -10.11 -14.59
N TYR A 16 4.47 -9.62 -14.50
CA TYR A 16 4.17 -8.34 -13.89
C TYR A 16 3.87 -8.51 -12.40
N THR A 17 4.73 -7.93 -11.55
CA THR A 17 4.67 -8.09 -10.09
C THR A 17 4.69 -6.74 -9.36
N THR A 18 4.39 -5.64 -10.05
CA THR A 18 4.44 -4.31 -9.41
C THR A 18 3.28 -4.14 -8.45
N VAL A 19 3.57 -3.65 -7.25
CA VAL A 19 2.59 -3.28 -6.25
C VAL A 19 1.80 -2.06 -6.74
N PRO A 20 0.45 -2.08 -6.71
CA PRO A 20 -0.35 -0.92 -7.07
C PRO A 20 0.00 0.28 -6.19
N TYR A 21 0.14 1.44 -6.81
CA TYR A 21 0.47 2.68 -6.14
C TYR A 21 -0.33 3.82 -6.76
N PHE A 22 -0.95 4.64 -5.92
CA PHE A 22 -1.77 5.77 -6.32
C PHE A 22 -1.46 6.97 -5.43
N TRP A 23 -1.58 8.17 -5.98
CA TRP A 23 -1.52 9.40 -5.19
C TRP A 23 -2.47 10.44 -5.78
N THR A 24 -2.94 11.33 -4.93
CA THR A 24 -3.76 12.48 -5.32
C THR A 24 -3.50 13.66 -4.38
N MET A 25 -3.86 14.85 -4.82
CA MET A 25 -3.91 16.06 -4.00
C MET A 25 -5.35 16.54 -3.94
N ILE A 26 -5.89 16.65 -2.72
CA ILE A 26 -7.25 17.11 -2.47
C ILE A 26 -7.16 18.21 -1.40
N PHE A 27 -7.65 19.41 -1.72
CA PHE A 27 -7.61 20.59 -0.84
C PHE A 27 -6.21 20.86 -0.22
N GLY A 28 -5.15 20.70 -1.02
CA GLY A 28 -3.77 20.92 -0.56
C GLY A 28 -3.19 19.80 0.30
N LYS A 29 -3.91 18.69 0.50
CA LYS A 29 -3.42 17.50 1.21
C LYS A 29 -3.06 16.41 0.21
N SER A 30 -1.83 15.88 0.31
CA SER A 30 -1.36 14.77 -0.51
C SER A 30 -1.74 13.45 0.15
N LEU A 31 -2.63 12.70 -0.50
CA LEU A 31 -2.97 11.33 -0.12
C LEU A 31 -2.17 10.37 -1.02
N ARG A 32 -1.52 9.39 -0.41
CA ARG A 32 -0.86 8.27 -1.12
C ARG A 32 -1.45 6.97 -0.66
N TYR A 33 -1.56 6.03 -1.58
CA TYR A 33 -2.10 4.71 -1.36
C TYR A 33 -1.21 3.68 -2.04
N VAL A 34 -0.83 2.64 -1.31
CA VAL A 34 0.00 1.54 -1.82
C VAL A 34 -0.58 0.20 -1.40
N GLY A 35 -0.56 -0.78 -2.31
CA GLY A 35 -1.16 -2.08 -2.10
C GLY A 35 -2.57 -2.19 -2.70
N SER A 36 -3.30 -3.23 -2.32
CA SER A 36 -4.65 -3.49 -2.84
C SER A 36 -5.50 -4.19 -1.79
N THR A 37 -6.67 -3.63 -1.50
CA THR A 37 -7.70 -4.26 -0.67
C THR A 37 -8.73 -5.07 -1.46
N GLY A 38 -8.64 -5.06 -2.80
CA GLY A 38 -9.53 -5.82 -3.67
C GLY A 38 -9.16 -7.30 -3.73
N GLY A 39 -10.13 -8.17 -3.44
CA GLY A 39 -10.10 -9.58 -3.76
C GLY A 39 -10.09 -9.83 -5.27
N LYS A 40 -9.76 -11.06 -5.68
CA LYS A 40 -9.72 -11.45 -7.11
C LYS A 40 -11.07 -11.32 -7.81
N ASP A 41 -12.15 -11.25 -7.04
CA ASP A 41 -13.55 -11.10 -7.47
C ASP A 41 -14.04 -9.63 -7.45
N GLY A 42 -13.17 -8.67 -7.08
CA GLY A 42 -13.54 -7.26 -6.96
C GLY A 42 -14.20 -6.87 -5.63
N SER A 43 -14.31 -7.80 -4.67
CA SER A 43 -14.78 -7.49 -3.32
C SER A 43 -13.70 -6.78 -2.50
N ASN A 44 -14.06 -5.80 -1.67
CA ASN A 44 -13.14 -5.28 -0.66
C ASN A 44 -13.02 -6.33 0.46
N PHE A 45 -11.79 -6.75 0.76
CA PHE A 45 -11.53 -7.86 1.68
C PHE A 45 -10.54 -7.48 2.79
N PHE A 46 -10.68 -6.28 3.35
CA PHE A 46 -10.04 -5.96 4.63
C PHE A 46 -11.09 -6.09 5.74
N ASP A 47 -10.68 -6.55 6.92
CA ASP A 47 -11.53 -6.69 8.10
C ASP A 47 -11.21 -5.66 9.19
N ASN A 48 -10.04 -5.02 9.10
CA ASN A 48 -9.59 -4.04 10.08
C ASN A 48 -8.82 -2.88 9.42
N VAL A 49 -8.83 -1.72 10.07
CA VAL A 49 -8.02 -0.56 9.70
C VAL A 49 -7.35 0.00 10.94
N ILE A 50 -6.02 -0.03 10.96
CA ILE A 50 -5.21 0.56 12.04
C ILE A 50 -4.80 1.96 11.60
N ILE A 51 -4.97 2.95 12.47
CA ILE A 51 -4.61 4.34 12.20
C ILE A 51 -3.54 4.79 13.18
N GLU A 52 -2.45 5.33 12.64
CA GLU A 52 -1.37 5.97 13.38
C GLU A 52 -1.29 7.46 13.01
N GLY A 53 -1.14 8.33 14.00
CA GLY A 53 -1.01 9.78 13.82
C GLY A 53 -2.25 10.58 14.23
N ASP A 54 -2.38 11.80 13.70
CA ASP A 54 -3.43 12.74 14.09
C ASP A 54 -4.20 13.25 12.87
N PHE A 55 -5.52 13.08 12.90
CA PHE A 55 -6.45 13.60 11.91
C PHE A 55 -6.51 15.13 11.88
N LYS A 56 -6.37 15.80 13.03
CA LYS A 56 -6.43 17.27 13.14
C LYS A 56 -5.27 17.92 12.38
N GLU A 57 -4.09 17.36 12.52
CA GLU A 57 -2.89 17.80 11.79
C GLU A 57 -2.87 17.33 10.33
N SER A 58 -3.87 16.54 9.90
CA SER A 58 -3.89 15.86 8.59
C SER A 58 -2.63 15.05 8.33
N ARG A 59 -2.07 14.44 9.38
CA ARG A 59 -0.85 13.65 9.31
C ARG A 59 -1.09 12.29 9.94
N PHE A 60 -1.43 11.33 9.11
CA PHE A 60 -1.75 9.98 9.56
C PHE A 60 -1.38 8.93 8.53
N VAL A 61 -1.29 7.70 9.02
CA VAL A 61 -1.12 6.47 8.24
C VAL A 61 -2.27 5.55 8.59
N ALA A 62 -2.93 4.98 7.58
CA ALA A 62 -3.97 3.99 7.73
C ALA A 62 -3.53 2.67 7.07
N TYR A 63 -3.47 1.61 7.86
CA TYR A 63 -3.10 0.27 7.43
C TYR A 63 -4.35 -0.59 7.30
N TYR A 64 -4.68 -0.99 6.09
CA TYR A 64 -5.80 -1.89 5.81
C TYR A 64 -5.34 -3.33 5.99
N CYS A 65 -5.98 -4.04 6.91
CA CYS A 65 -5.55 -5.36 7.36
C CYS A 65 -6.62 -6.42 7.12
N ARG A 66 -6.16 -7.66 6.95
CA ARG A 66 -7.00 -8.86 6.97
C ARG A 66 -6.33 -9.92 7.81
N GLY A 67 -6.93 -10.26 8.95
CA GLY A 67 -6.28 -11.07 9.97
C GLY A 67 -4.93 -10.46 10.37
N ASP A 68 -3.84 -11.22 10.23
CA ASP A 68 -2.49 -10.80 10.60
C ASP A 68 -1.67 -10.17 9.45
N HIS A 69 -2.32 -9.81 8.33
CA HIS A 69 -1.65 -9.29 7.14
C HIS A 69 -2.10 -7.88 6.78
N ILE A 70 -1.13 -7.03 6.45
CA ILE A 70 -1.37 -5.69 5.90
C ILE A 70 -1.51 -5.80 4.38
N LEU A 71 -2.68 -5.41 3.86
CA LEU A 71 -3.02 -5.47 2.44
C LEU A 71 -2.68 -4.19 1.69
N ALA A 72 -2.88 -3.05 2.35
CA ALA A 72 -2.63 -1.73 1.78
C ALA A 72 -2.34 -0.69 2.86
N VAL A 73 -1.72 0.41 2.46
CA VAL A 73 -1.41 1.55 3.33
C VAL A 73 -1.82 2.84 2.63
N ALA A 74 -2.54 3.69 3.36
CA ALA A 74 -2.84 5.05 2.96
C ALA A 74 -2.12 6.05 3.88
N THR A 75 -1.53 7.10 3.32
CA THR A 75 -0.84 8.14 4.10
C THR A 75 -1.29 9.52 3.69
N VAL A 76 -1.47 10.41 4.66
CA VAL A 76 -1.56 11.86 4.43
C VAL A 76 -0.45 12.52 5.23
N GLY A 77 0.37 13.36 4.60
CA GLY A 77 1.47 14.08 5.27
C GLY A 77 2.62 13.21 5.79
N SER A 78 2.64 11.91 5.45
CA SER A 78 3.64 10.91 5.89
C SER A 78 4.23 10.15 4.69
N ASP A 79 4.65 10.92 3.71
CA ASP A 79 5.15 10.48 2.41
C ASP A 79 6.20 9.35 2.41
N PRO A 80 7.22 9.36 3.29
CA PRO A 80 8.22 8.29 3.31
C PRO A 80 7.66 6.92 3.70
N VAL A 81 6.56 6.89 4.47
CA VAL A 81 5.93 5.64 4.92
C VAL A 81 5.32 4.90 3.73
N ALA A 82 4.61 5.60 2.84
CA ALA A 82 4.04 5.00 1.63
C ALA A 82 5.13 4.38 0.74
N VAL A 83 6.29 5.03 0.64
CA VAL A 83 7.43 4.52 -0.15
C VAL A 83 8.04 3.28 0.52
N ALA A 84 8.27 3.32 1.82
CA ALA A 84 8.83 2.20 2.58
C ALA A 84 7.90 0.98 2.51
N CYS A 85 6.60 1.16 2.77
CA CYS A 85 5.61 0.09 2.66
C CYS A 85 5.53 -0.47 1.24
N GLY A 86 5.63 0.36 0.20
CA GLY A 86 5.64 -0.12 -1.18
C GLY A 86 6.82 -1.05 -1.50
N GLU A 87 8.02 -0.74 -1.01
CA GLU A 87 9.18 -1.60 -1.20
C GLU A 87 9.12 -2.87 -0.32
N LEU A 88 8.61 -2.77 0.90
CA LEU A 88 8.38 -3.94 1.77
C LEU A 88 7.35 -4.89 1.16
N MET A 89 6.22 -4.38 0.64
CA MET A 89 5.21 -5.17 -0.07
C MET A 89 5.81 -5.87 -1.29
N LYS A 90 6.60 -5.15 -2.09
CA LYS A 90 7.25 -5.69 -3.28
C LYS A 90 8.24 -6.82 -2.95
N ARG A 91 8.85 -6.78 -1.77
CA ARG A 91 9.76 -7.82 -1.27
C ARG A 91 9.05 -8.93 -0.47
N GLY A 92 7.76 -8.79 -0.18
CA GLY A 92 7.04 -9.71 0.69
C GLY A 92 7.49 -9.66 2.15
N MET A 93 8.02 -8.51 2.61
CA MET A 93 8.55 -8.30 3.96
C MET A 93 7.72 -7.29 4.76
N MET A 94 6.43 -7.15 4.44
CA MET A 94 5.55 -6.34 5.28
C MET A 94 5.47 -6.93 6.69
N PRO A 95 5.52 -6.10 7.74
CA PRO A 95 5.28 -6.58 9.09
C PRO A 95 3.85 -7.12 9.22
N ARG A 96 3.68 -7.99 10.21
CA ARG A 96 2.37 -8.49 10.60
C ARG A 96 1.57 -7.39 11.30
N THR A 97 0.26 -7.51 11.23
CA THR A 97 -0.65 -6.60 11.93
C THR A 97 -0.41 -6.63 13.45
N SER A 98 -0.14 -7.80 14.01
CA SER A 98 0.23 -7.98 15.43
C SER A 98 1.53 -7.24 15.82
N GLU A 99 2.55 -7.26 14.96
CA GLU A 99 3.83 -6.58 15.19
C GLU A 99 3.66 -5.05 15.16
N LEU A 100 2.81 -4.55 14.25
CA LEU A 100 2.48 -3.13 14.16
C LEU A 100 1.82 -2.64 15.46
N MET A 101 0.87 -3.40 16.00
CA MET A 101 0.15 -3.05 17.23
C MET A 101 1.01 -3.07 18.51
N LEU A 102 2.13 -3.80 18.51
CA LEU A 102 3.08 -3.80 19.63
C LEU A 102 3.99 -2.58 19.66
N GLY A 103 4.15 -1.89 18.53
CA GLY A 103 5.04 -0.74 18.37
C GLY A 103 4.36 0.63 18.44
N THR A 104 3.04 0.65 18.64
CA THR A 104 2.22 1.87 18.83
C THR A 104 1.92 2.09 20.31
#